data_AF-A0A918SAI9-F1
#
_entry.id   AF-A0A918SAI9-F1
#
_cell.length_a   1.000
_cell.length_b   1.000
_cell.length_c   1.000
_cell.angle_alpha   90.00
_cell.angle_beta   90.00
_cell.angle_gamma   90.00
#
_symmetry.space_group_name_H-M   'P 1'
#
loop_
_entity.id
_entity.type
_entity.pdbx_description
1 polymer ?
#
loop_
_entity_poly.entity_id
_entity_poly.type
_entity_poly.pdbx_seq_one_letter_code
_entity_poly.pdbx_strand_id
1 'polypeptide(L)' 'MGNREIQDAVSSGEIRSLDAVLAEAGVDSSQSVLNVQVCDRGGRLVYVVGVLSPSGEARNLELGAR' A
#
# COMPACT_ATOMS: atom_id res chain seq x y z
N MET A 1 8.18 -0.77 -14.91
CA MET A 1 9.06 -1.02 -13.75
C MET A 1 8.25 -0.73 -12.49
N GLY A 2 7.19 -1.53 -12.26
CA GLY A 2 6.17 -1.27 -11.24
C GLY A 2 6.15 -2.38 -10.20
N ASN A 3 5.84 -2.03 -8.97
CA ASN A 3 5.53 -2.91 -7.82
C ASN A 3 6.61 -3.87 -7.31
N ARG A 4 7.72 -4.09 -8.04
CA ARG A 4 8.73 -5.10 -7.65
C ARG A 4 9.45 -4.76 -6.35
N GLU A 5 9.94 -3.53 -6.18
CA GLU A 5 10.71 -3.12 -4.99
C GLU A 5 9.87 -3.17 -3.70
N ILE A 6 8.56 -2.96 -3.82
CA ILE A 6 7.63 -2.98 -2.69
C ILE A 6 7.24 -4.41 -2.35
N GLN A 7 7.08 -5.27 -3.37
CA GLN A 7 6.97 -6.70 -3.15
C GLN A 7 8.25 -7.29 -2.54
N ASP A 8 9.43 -6.79 -2.92
CA ASP A 8 10.71 -7.23 -2.36
C ASP A 8 10.81 -6.87 -0.87
N ALA A 9 10.44 -5.64 -0.49
CA ALA A 9 10.47 -5.21 0.90
C ALA A 9 9.42 -5.92 1.78
N VAL A 10 8.25 -6.25 1.21
CA VAL A 10 7.22 -7.10 1.84
C VAL A 10 7.69 -8.57 1.95
N SER A 11 8.27 -9.13 0.88
CA SER A 11 8.80 -10.49 0.85
C SER A 11 10.01 -10.67 1.77
N SER A 12 10.76 -9.60 2.03
CA SER A 12 11.89 -9.59 2.97
C SER A 12 11.45 -9.69 4.44
N GLY A 13 10.15 -9.58 4.76
CA GLY A 13 9.62 -9.69 6.12
C GLY A 13 10.00 -8.52 7.05
N GLU A 14 10.56 -7.45 6.50
CA GLU A 14 11.00 -6.26 7.23
C GLU A 14 9.82 -5.33 7.58
N ILE A 15 8.65 -5.57 6.97
CA ILE A 15 7.48 -4.70 6.99
C ILE A 15 6.20 -5.55 6.93
N ARG A 16 5.07 -5.06 7.51
CA ARG A 16 3.77 -5.77 7.39
C ARG A 16 3.43 -5.99 5.91
N SER A 17 2.90 -7.18 5.58
CA SER A 17 2.53 -7.53 4.21
C SER A 17 1.55 -6.52 3.65
N LEU A 18 1.83 -6.00 2.45
CA LEU A 18 0.94 -5.04 1.79
C LEU A 18 -0.51 -5.54 1.75
N ASP A 19 -0.71 -6.82 1.48
CA ASP A 19 -2.03 -7.47 1.51
C ASP A 19 -2.73 -7.33 2.88
N ALA A 20 -2.01 -7.55 3.99
CA ALA A 20 -2.55 -7.39 5.33
C ALA A 20 -2.89 -5.92 5.63
N VAL A 21 -2.02 -4.99 5.23
CA VAL A 21 -2.22 -3.55 5.46
C VAL A 21 -3.39 -3.02 4.61
N LEU A 22 -3.56 -3.52 3.39
CA LEU A 22 -4.69 -3.22 2.51
C LEU A 22 -6.00 -3.81 3.04
N ALA A 23 -5.98 -5.05 3.54
CA ALA A 23 -7.15 -5.68 4.15
C ALA A 23 -7.61 -4.92 5.39
N GLU A 24 -6.69 -4.48 6.25
CA GLU A 24 -7.00 -3.62 7.41
C GLU A 24 -7.59 -2.26 7.00
N ALA A 25 -7.20 -1.75 5.82
CA ALA A 25 -7.72 -0.52 5.24
C ALA A 25 -9.07 -0.68 4.54
N GLY A 26 -9.61 -1.90 4.44
CA GLY A 26 -10.84 -2.19 3.69
C GLY A 26 -10.66 -2.07 2.17
N VAL A 27 -9.44 -2.31 1.68
CA VAL A 27 -9.15 -2.41 0.24
C VAL A 27 -9.30 -3.87 -0.18
N ASP A 28 -10.50 -4.22 -0.62
CA ASP A 28 -10.78 -5.54 -1.18
C ASP A 28 -10.36 -5.65 -2.66
N SER A 29 -10.36 -6.87 -3.18
CA SER A 29 -10.02 -7.19 -4.59
C SER A 29 -10.88 -6.50 -5.66
N SER A 30 -11.99 -5.85 -5.26
CA SER A 30 -12.80 -4.99 -6.13
C SER A 30 -12.16 -3.64 -6.43
N GLN A 31 -11.15 -3.24 -5.65
CA GLN A 31 -10.39 -2.00 -5.83
C GLN A 31 -9.05 -2.31 -6.51
N SER A 32 -8.64 -1.49 -7.47
CA SER A 32 -7.36 -1.67 -8.17
C SER A 32 -6.27 -0.81 -7.53
N VAL A 33 -5.17 -1.43 -7.10
CA VAL A 33 -4.01 -0.69 -6.61
C VAL A 33 -3.27 -0.09 -7.81
N LEU A 34 -3.29 1.25 -7.92
CA LEU A 34 -2.64 1.99 -8.99
C LEU A 34 -1.15 2.20 -8.72
N ASN A 35 -0.83 2.53 -7.47
CA ASN A 35 0.53 2.84 -7.08
C ASN A 35 0.72 2.55 -5.60
N VAL A 36 1.91 2.10 -5.21
CA VAL A 36 2.32 2.01 -3.82
C VAL A 36 3.62 2.78 -3.66
N GLN A 37 3.77 3.52 -2.59
CA GLN A 37 4.98 4.24 -2.21
C GLN A 37 5.21 4.06 -0.71
N VAL A 38 6.47 4.03 -0.30
CA VAL A 38 6.84 4.08 1.12
C VAL A 38 7.47 5.43 1.38
N CYS A 39 6.95 6.14 2.36
CA CYS A 39 7.46 7.44 2.79
C CYS A 39 7.90 7.36 4.25
N ASP A 40 9.05 7.94 4.59
CA ASP A 40 9.37 8.28 5.97
C ASP A 40 8.71 9.61 6.34
N ARG A 41 7.85 9.59 7.36
CA ARG A 41 7.18 10.78 7.90
C ARG A 41 7.60 10.96 9.36
N GLY A 42 8.75 11.61 9.54
CA GLY A 42 9.26 11.93 10.88
C GLY A 42 9.72 10.69 11.66
N GLY A 43 10.46 9.79 11.00
CA GLY A 43 10.96 8.55 11.61
C GLY A 43 9.94 7.42 11.69
N ARG A 44 8.80 7.56 10.99
CA ARG A 44 7.77 6.53 10.84
C ARG A 44 7.61 6.20 9.37
N LEU A 45 7.80 4.93 9.03
CA LEU A 45 7.50 4.43 7.70
C LEU A 45 5.98 4.33 7.52
N VAL A 46 5.48 4.98 6.46
CA VAL A 46 4.09 4.91 6.03
C VAL A 46 4.00 4.47 4.57
N TYR A 47 3.02 3.63 4.28
CA TYR A 47 2.63 3.28 2.93
C TYR A 47 1.64 4.31 2.40
N VAL A 48 1.95 4.90 1.25
CA VAL A 48 1.01 5.71 0.47
C VAL A 48 0.53 4.85 -0.70
N VAL A 49 -0.70 4.36 -0.60
CA VAL A 49 -1.32 3.49 -1.60
C VAL A 49 -2.33 4.30 -2.39
N GLY A 50 -2.14 4.44 -3.70
CA GLY A 50 -3.18 4.90 -4.62
C GLY A 50 -4.09 3.75 -4.99
N VAL A 51 -5.37 3.83 -4.64
CA VAL A 51 -6.40 2.84 -4.99
C VAL A 51 -7.44 3.46 -5.92
N LEU A 52 -7.89 2.69 -6.90
CA LEU A 52 -8.99 3.03 -7.79
C LEU A 52 -10.20 2.19 -7.43
N SER A 53 -11.26 2.87 -7.02
CA SER A 53 -12.56 2.27 -6.74
C SER A 53 -13.22 1.82 -8.04
N PRO A 54 -14.11 0.81 -8.01
CA PRO A 54 -14.85 0.37 -9.19
C PRO A 54 -15.78 1.46 -9.75
N SER A 55 -16.11 2.49 -8.95
CA SER A 55 -16.80 3.71 -9.38
C SER A 55 -15.94 4.64 -10.26
N GLY A 56 -14.65 4.33 -10.46
CA GLY A 56 -13.69 5.19 -11.16
C GLY A 56 -13.04 6.24 -10.27
N GLU A 57 -13.28 6.21 -8.95
CA GLU A 57 -12.70 7.17 -8.01
C GLU A 57 -11.32 6.72 -7.54
N ALA A 58 -10.30 7.53 -7.81
CA ALA A 58 -8.96 7.34 -7.28
C ALA A 58 -8.82 8.04 -5.93
N ARG A 59 -8.31 7.31 -4.92
CA ARG A 59 -8.02 7.85 -3.59
C ARG A 59 -6.68 7.33 -3.08
N ASN A 60 -6.04 8.11 -2.22
CA ASN A 60 -4.78 7.77 -1.59
C ASN A 60 -5.03 7.35 -0.15
N LEU A 61 -4.48 6.21 0.25
CA LEU A 61 -4.54 5.68 1.60
C LEU A 61 -3.15 5.79 2.21
N GLU A 62 -3.06 6.41 3.39
CA GLU A 62 -1.85 6.43 4.20
C GLU A 62 -1.98 5.37 5.29
N LEU A 63 -1.14 4.34 5.21
CA LEU A 63 -1.20 3.16 6.09
C LEU A 63 0.11 3.01 6.86
N GLY A 64 0.04 2.69 8.14
CA GLY A 64 1.22 2.46 8.95
C GLY A 64 1.99 1.22 8.49
N ALA A 65 3.30 1.34 8.26
CA ALA A 65 4.13 0.22 7.82
C ALA A 65 4.61 -0.69 8.98
N ARG A 66 4.35 -0.30 10.23
CA ARG A 66 4.69 -1.06 11.45
C ARG A 66 3.48 -1.71 12.10
#